data_AF-A0A2A4WXC7-F1
#
_entry.id   AF-A0A2A4WXC7-F1
#
_cell.length_a   1.000
_cell.length_b   1.000
_cell.length_c   1.000
_cell.angle_alpha   90.00
_cell.angle_beta   90.00
_cell.angle_gamma   90.00
#
_symmetry.space_group_name_H-M   'P 1'
#
loop_
_entity.id
_entity.type
_entity.pdbx_description
1 polymer ?
#
loop_
_entity_poly.entity_id
_entity_poly.type
_entity_poly.pdbx_seq_one_letter_code
_entity_poly.pdbx_strand_id
1 'polypeptide(L)'
;MNRMSSLLKACCFSVLTCLSPVLNAADGIEDAEASFNYISSTLQTFRGSGRLVNNPGIDGSDLEYFIALLDGARLSFSGAFNSESAMCRFYRDPENGRMTIEERAELSFSFLRDLADRITLYISANAEFKQSVEDQFGRIVLDDINEIKLESVSNQRLPASAFDEAATINFLDSMCT
;
A
#
# COMPACT_ATOMS: atom_id res chain seq x y z
N MET A 1 -52.02 -27.49 -14.17
CA MET A 1 -50.98 -26.85 -15.01
C MET A 1 -50.10 -26.00 -14.10
N ASN A 2 -48.99 -26.59 -13.62
CA ASN A 2 -47.98 -25.92 -12.78
C ASN A 2 -46.80 -25.49 -13.66
N ARG A 3 -46.65 -24.19 -13.94
CA ARG A 3 -45.45 -23.61 -14.55
C ARG A 3 -45.31 -22.12 -14.20
N MET A 4 -45.10 -21.75 -12.93
CA MET A 4 -44.80 -20.34 -12.59
C MET A 4 -43.85 -20.12 -11.39
N SER A 5 -43.02 -21.09 -10.99
CA SER A 5 -42.10 -20.91 -9.84
C SER A 5 -40.59 -20.96 -10.17
N SER A 6 -40.19 -21.13 -11.44
CA SER A 6 -38.78 -21.40 -11.77
C SER A 6 -37.94 -20.19 -12.17
N LEU A 7 -38.53 -19.00 -12.41
CA LEU A 7 -37.79 -17.86 -12.98
C LEU A 7 -37.29 -16.84 -11.95
N LEU A 8 -37.80 -16.84 -10.71
CA LEU A 8 -37.32 -15.89 -9.69
C LEU A 8 -36.05 -16.34 -8.94
N LYS A 9 -35.64 -17.61 -9.07
CA LYS A 9 -34.47 -18.13 -8.33
C LYS A 9 -33.13 -17.94 -9.06
N ALA A 10 -33.15 -17.62 -10.35
CA ALA A 10 -31.95 -17.49 -11.17
C ALA A 10 -31.33 -16.08 -11.14
N CYS A 11 -32.11 -15.03 -10.86
CA CYS A 11 -31.59 -13.66 -10.82
C CYS A 11 -30.80 -13.34 -9.54
N CYS A 12 -31.10 -13.96 -8.39
CA CYS A 12 -30.37 -13.69 -7.15
C CYS A 12 -28.97 -14.34 -7.10
N PHE A 13 -28.72 -15.40 -7.89
CA PHE A 13 -27.40 -16.06 -7.92
C PHE A 13 -26.41 -15.37 -8.87
N SER A 14 -26.88 -14.66 -9.90
CA SER A 14 -26.00 -14.00 -10.88
C SER A 14 -25.49 -12.63 -10.43
N VAL A 15 -26.15 -11.98 -9.46
CA VAL A 15 -25.67 -10.73 -8.86
C VAL A 15 -24.56 -10.99 -7.82
N LEU A 16 -24.56 -12.16 -7.18
CA LEU A 16 -23.57 -12.53 -6.16
C LEU A 16 -22.17 -12.78 -6.74
N THR A 17 -22.06 -13.28 -7.97
CA THR A 17 -20.76 -13.64 -8.60
C THR A 17 -20.02 -12.45 -9.19
N CYS A 18 -20.70 -11.34 -9.49
CA CYS A 18 -20.06 -10.12 -10.00
C CYS A 18 -19.50 -9.23 -8.88
N LEU A 19 -19.95 -9.42 -7.63
CA LEU A 19 -19.48 -8.66 -6.47
C LEU A 19 -18.20 -9.22 -5.85
N SER A 20 -17.93 -10.52 -6.06
CA SER A 20 -16.78 -11.21 -5.44
C SER A 20 -15.41 -10.62 -5.83
N PRO A 21 -15.13 -10.28 -7.10
CA PRO A 21 -13.83 -9.72 -7.48
C PRO A 21 -13.58 -8.35 -6.86
N VAL A 22 -14.63 -7.53 -6.75
CA VAL A 22 -14.55 -6.17 -6.18
C VAL A 22 -14.35 -6.22 -4.67
N LEU A 23 -15.05 -7.12 -3.98
CA LEU A 23 -14.86 -7.33 -2.53
C LEU A 23 -13.43 -7.83 -2.22
N ASN A 24 -12.94 -8.81 -3.00
CA ASN A 24 -11.59 -9.34 -2.82
C ASN A 24 -10.49 -8.30 -3.10
N ALA A 25 -10.72 -7.40 -4.06
CA ALA A 25 -9.79 -6.31 -4.33
C ALA A 25 -9.81 -5.26 -3.22
N ALA A 26 -10.98 -4.93 -2.65
CA ALA A 26 -11.10 -4.00 -1.54
C ALA A 26 -10.40 -4.53 -0.27
N ASP A 27 -10.68 -5.78 0.12
CA ASP A 27 -10.04 -6.44 1.26
C ASP A 27 -8.52 -6.56 1.02
N GLY A 28 -8.11 -6.89 -0.21
CA GLY A 28 -6.70 -6.97 -0.58
C GLY A 28 -5.96 -5.64 -0.50
N ILE A 29 -6.63 -4.53 -0.82
CA ILE A 29 -6.06 -3.18 -0.67
C ILE A 29 -6.00 -2.73 0.77
N GLU A 30 -7.01 -3.01 1.58
CA GLU A 30 -6.97 -2.71 3.01
C GLU A 30 -5.80 -3.45 3.70
N ASP A 31 -5.61 -4.74 3.39
CA ASP A 31 -4.49 -5.53 3.91
C ASP A 31 -3.12 -4.99 3.43
N ALA A 32 -3.06 -4.53 2.17
CA ALA A 32 -1.86 -3.93 1.58
C ALA A 32 -1.52 -2.58 2.22
N GLU A 33 -2.52 -1.72 2.45
CA GLU A 33 -2.39 -0.42 3.12
C GLU A 33 -1.89 -0.61 4.55
N ALA A 34 -2.49 -1.53 5.30
CA ALA A 34 -2.07 -1.84 6.66
C ALA A 34 -0.62 -2.34 6.70
N SER A 35 -0.24 -3.22 5.78
CA SER A 35 1.13 -3.73 5.68
C SER A 35 2.12 -2.62 5.31
N PHE A 36 1.76 -1.74 4.38
CA PHE A 36 2.58 -0.58 4.04
C PHE A 36 2.74 0.40 5.22
N ASN A 37 1.69 0.63 6.01
CA ASN A 37 1.73 1.46 7.21
C ASN A 37 2.64 0.85 8.27
N TYR A 38 2.54 -0.45 8.51
CA TYR A 38 3.45 -1.19 9.39
C TYR A 38 4.90 -1.04 8.94
N ILE A 39 5.20 -1.35 7.67
CA ILE A 39 6.56 -1.25 7.11
C ILE A 39 7.10 0.19 7.27
N SER A 40 6.31 1.18 6.86
CA SER A 40 6.72 2.59 6.86
C SER A 40 6.94 3.15 8.26
N SER A 41 6.01 2.91 9.18
CA SER A 41 6.12 3.37 10.57
C SER A 41 7.27 2.66 11.30
N THR A 42 7.47 1.38 11.04
CA THR A 42 8.55 0.58 11.62
C THR A 42 9.91 1.10 11.17
N LEU A 43 10.12 1.27 9.86
CA LEU A 43 11.36 1.80 9.31
C LEU A 43 11.62 3.24 9.76
N GLN A 44 10.59 4.09 9.79
CA GLN A 44 10.72 5.47 10.27
C GLN A 44 11.16 5.50 11.74
N THR A 45 10.51 4.72 12.59
CA THR A 45 10.82 4.65 14.02
C THR A 45 12.21 4.08 14.27
N PHE A 46 12.57 3.03 13.53
CA PHE A 46 13.89 2.41 13.61
C PHE A 46 15.00 3.39 13.20
N ARG A 47 14.83 4.11 12.09
CA ARG A 47 15.81 5.13 11.64
C ARG A 47 15.93 6.30 12.61
N GLY A 48 14.83 6.70 13.26
CA GLY A 48 14.83 7.81 14.21
C GLY A 48 15.39 7.45 15.59
N SER A 49 15.22 6.20 16.05
CA SER A 49 15.52 5.80 17.43
C SER A 49 16.55 4.68 17.58
N GLY A 50 16.87 3.97 16.50
CA GLY A 50 17.63 2.72 16.51
C GLY A 50 16.88 1.53 17.14
N ARG A 51 15.59 1.68 17.49
CA ARG A 51 14.79 0.66 18.16
C ARG A 51 13.67 0.16 17.28
N LEU A 52 13.47 -1.16 17.29
CA LEU A 52 12.31 -1.80 16.68
C LEU A 52 11.15 -1.75 17.69
N VAL A 53 10.29 -0.73 17.59
CA VAL A 53 9.15 -0.54 18.51
C VAL A 53 7.98 -1.44 18.13
N ASN A 54 7.67 -1.54 16.84
CA ASN A 54 6.65 -2.42 16.29
C ASN A 54 7.23 -3.83 16.06
N ASN A 55 7.78 -4.43 17.12
CA ASN A 55 8.55 -5.66 17.03
C ASN A 55 7.65 -6.91 17.06
N PRO A 56 7.59 -7.72 15.98
CA PRO A 56 6.82 -8.95 15.93
C PRO A 56 7.60 -10.15 16.48
N GLY A 57 8.37 -9.95 17.55
CA GLY A 57 9.21 -10.99 18.14
C GLY A 57 10.59 -11.21 17.49
N ILE A 58 11.05 -10.27 16.65
CA ILE A 58 12.41 -10.27 16.09
C ILE A 58 13.43 -10.01 17.19
N ASP A 59 14.46 -10.86 17.24
CA ASP A 59 15.58 -10.72 18.17
C ASP A 59 16.80 -10.04 17.52
N GLY A 60 17.85 -9.84 18.31
CA GLY A 60 19.03 -9.11 17.87
C GLY A 60 19.84 -9.80 16.77
N SER A 61 19.71 -11.13 16.60
CA SER A 61 20.42 -11.85 15.55
C SER A 61 19.76 -11.73 14.18
N ASP A 62 18.44 -11.56 14.17
CA ASP A 62 17.61 -11.45 12.97
C ASP A 62 17.30 -10.00 12.58
N LEU A 63 17.60 -9.03 13.45
CA LEU A 63 17.24 -7.62 13.28
C LEU A 63 17.71 -7.02 11.95
N GLU A 64 18.99 -7.15 11.61
CA GLU A 64 19.53 -6.54 10.39
C GLU A 64 18.85 -7.09 9.13
N TYR A 65 18.61 -8.39 9.11
CA TYR A 65 17.94 -9.06 7.99
C TYR A 65 16.47 -8.68 7.90
N PHE A 66 15.79 -8.57 9.04
CA PHE A 66 14.40 -8.11 9.08
C PHE A 66 14.26 -6.68 8.56
N ILE A 67 15.13 -5.76 8.99
CA ILE A 67 15.11 -4.37 8.49
C ILE A 67 15.39 -4.33 6.98
N ALA A 68 16.31 -5.15 6.47
CA ALA A 68 16.56 -5.25 5.03
C ALA A 68 15.34 -5.77 4.25
N LEU A 69 14.61 -6.76 4.80
CA LEU A 69 13.34 -7.23 4.22
C LEU A 69 12.31 -6.10 4.18
N LEU A 70 12.13 -5.37 5.27
CA LEU A 70 11.19 -4.25 5.33
C LEU A 70 11.54 -3.15 4.31
N ASP A 71 12.82 -2.85 4.15
CA ASP A 71 13.28 -1.87 3.14
C ASP A 71 13.01 -2.34 1.72
N GLY A 72 13.25 -3.62 1.41
CA GLY A 72 12.88 -4.22 0.13
C GLY A 72 11.37 -4.15 -0.13
N ALA A 73 10.56 -4.56 0.85
CA ALA A 73 9.11 -4.51 0.74
C ALA A 73 8.60 -3.08 0.53
N ARG A 74 9.15 -2.10 1.28
CA ARG A 74 8.84 -0.67 1.10
C ARG A 74 9.09 -0.21 -0.33
N LEU A 75 10.21 -0.61 -0.93
CA LEU A 75 10.52 -0.28 -2.32
C LEU A 75 9.55 -0.93 -3.30
N SER A 76 9.15 -2.18 -3.08
CA SER A 76 8.13 -2.86 -3.91
C SER A 76 6.79 -2.12 -3.90
N PHE A 77 6.37 -1.59 -2.75
CA PHE A 77 5.17 -0.75 -2.67
C PHE A 77 5.36 0.63 -3.32
N SER A 78 6.47 1.30 -3.00
CA SER A 78 6.61 2.75 -3.20
C SER A 78 7.48 3.17 -4.38
N GLY A 79 8.03 2.23 -5.16
CA GLY A 79 8.97 2.54 -6.25
C GLY A 79 8.50 3.61 -7.23
N ALA A 80 7.19 3.66 -7.51
CA ALA A 80 6.61 4.64 -8.42
C ALA A 80 6.37 6.03 -7.79
N PHE A 81 6.38 6.14 -6.46
CA PHE A 81 5.97 7.36 -5.75
C PHE A 81 6.89 7.75 -4.57
N ASN A 82 8.02 7.10 -4.37
CA ASN A 82 8.99 7.48 -3.33
C ASN A 82 9.80 8.73 -3.74
N SER A 83 10.68 9.21 -2.85
CA SER A 83 11.51 10.40 -3.08
C SER A 83 12.31 10.35 -4.39
N GLU A 84 12.76 9.17 -4.79
CA GLU A 84 13.56 8.93 -6.00
C GLU A 84 12.70 8.60 -7.25
N SER A 85 11.38 8.72 -7.16
CA SER A 85 10.48 8.47 -8.29
C SER A 85 10.50 9.61 -9.31
N ALA A 86 10.04 9.34 -10.54
CA ALA A 86 9.84 10.38 -11.53
C ALA A 86 8.80 11.41 -11.07
N MET A 87 7.74 10.96 -10.38
CA MET A 87 6.75 11.81 -9.73
C MET A 87 7.42 12.83 -8.80
N CYS A 88 8.23 12.37 -7.85
CA CYS A 88 8.86 13.27 -6.88
C CYS A 88 10.00 14.11 -7.44
N ARG A 89 10.71 13.63 -8.47
CA ARG A 89 11.68 14.47 -9.19
C ARG A 89 10.99 15.63 -9.88
N PHE A 90 9.89 15.38 -10.59
CA PHE A 90 9.14 16.44 -11.26
C PHE A 90 8.55 17.44 -10.25
N TYR A 91 7.95 16.94 -9.16
CA TYR A 91 7.32 17.78 -8.14
C TYR A 91 8.29 18.74 -7.44
N ARG A 92 9.54 18.29 -7.22
CA ARG A 92 10.58 19.06 -6.53
C ARG A 92 11.47 19.90 -7.45
N ASP A 93 11.36 19.74 -8.76
CA ASP A 93 12.23 20.42 -9.70
C ASP A 93 12.01 21.95 -9.61
N PRO A 94 13.03 22.75 -9.25
CA PRO A 94 12.89 24.19 -9.15
C PRO A 94 12.55 24.85 -10.49
N GLU A 95 12.89 24.23 -11.63
CA GLU A 95 12.53 24.75 -12.96
C GLU A 95 11.01 24.69 -13.20
N ASN A 96 10.30 23.77 -12.53
CA ASN A 96 8.84 23.69 -12.51
C ASN A 96 8.19 24.70 -11.53
N GLY A 97 8.99 25.58 -10.91
CA GLY A 97 8.52 26.59 -9.96
C GLY A 97 7.62 27.69 -10.56
N ARG A 98 7.55 27.78 -11.90
CA ARG A 98 6.64 28.72 -12.60
C ARG A 98 5.20 28.22 -12.71
N MET A 99 4.97 26.92 -12.52
CA MET A 99 3.63 26.33 -12.47
C MET A 99 2.96 26.66 -11.14
N THR A 100 1.63 26.68 -11.12
CA THR A 100 0.92 26.69 -9.82
C THR A 100 1.15 25.36 -9.09
N ILE A 101 0.87 25.33 -7.79
CA ILE A 101 1.04 24.10 -7.00
C ILE A 101 0.10 23.00 -7.50
N GLU A 102 -1.10 23.37 -7.93
CA GLU A 102 -2.14 22.49 -8.46
C GLU A 102 -1.70 21.88 -9.80
N GLU A 103 -1.26 22.71 -10.75
CA GLU A 103 -0.75 22.26 -12.06
C GLU A 103 0.46 21.33 -11.90
N ARG A 104 1.39 21.69 -11.01
CA ARG A 104 2.57 20.87 -10.74
C ARG A 104 2.18 19.54 -10.09
N ALA A 105 1.21 19.55 -9.17
CA ALA A 105 0.73 18.35 -8.50
C ALA A 105 0.03 17.40 -9.47
N GLU A 106 -0.85 17.90 -10.32
CA GLU A 106 -1.54 17.10 -11.35
C GLU A 106 -0.53 16.44 -12.31
N LEU A 107 0.40 17.22 -12.86
CA LEU A 107 1.44 16.69 -13.75
C LEU A 107 2.34 15.68 -13.04
N SER A 108 2.73 15.93 -11.79
CA SER A 108 3.52 14.97 -11.00
C SER A 108 2.78 13.66 -10.80
N PHE A 109 1.51 13.73 -10.40
CA PHE A 109 0.72 12.53 -10.13
C PHE A 109 0.43 11.71 -11.41
N SER A 110 0.44 12.37 -12.58
CA SER A 110 0.29 11.71 -13.88
C SER A 110 1.41 10.72 -14.24
N PHE A 111 2.57 10.79 -13.55
CA PHE A 111 3.64 9.80 -13.70
C PHE A 111 3.30 8.45 -13.06
N LEU A 112 2.28 8.39 -12.21
CA LEU A 112 1.83 7.13 -11.62
C LEU A 112 1.08 6.31 -12.67
N ARG A 113 1.11 4.98 -12.49
CA ARG A 113 0.27 4.07 -13.26
C ARG A 113 -1.21 4.39 -13.00
N ASP A 114 -2.08 3.95 -13.90
CA ASP A 114 -3.50 4.05 -13.66
C ASP A 114 -3.92 3.31 -12.38
N LEU A 115 -5.09 3.66 -11.87
CA LEU A 115 -5.56 3.18 -10.58
C LEU A 115 -5.63 1.64 -10.49
N ALA A 116 -6.07 0.97 -11.55
CA ALA A 116 -6.23 -0.49 -11.53
C ALA A 116 -4.87 -1.21 -11.49
N ASP A 117 -3.90 -0.68 -12.24
CA ASP A 117 -2.52 -1.19 -12.25
C ASP A 117 -1.80 -0.95 -10.92
N ARG A 118 -2.05 0.20 -10.27
CA ARG A 118 -1.52 0.48 -8.92
C ARG A 118 -2.08 -0.49 -7.89
N ILE A 119 -3.40 -0.70 -7.89
CA ILE A 119 -4.08 -1.66 -7.01
C ILE A 119 -3.47 -3.06 -7.18
N THR A 120 -3.33 -3.52 -8.42
CA THR A 120 -2.74 -4.83 -8.72
C THR A 120 -1.31 -4.94 -8.18
N LEU A 121 -0.49 -3.90 -8.37
CA LEU A 121 0.87 -3.85 -7.85
C LEU A 121 0.89 -3.94 -6.31
N TYR A 122 0.04 -3.20 -5.61
CA TYR A 122 0.03 -3.20 -4.14
C TYR A 122 -0.40 -4.54 -3.55
N ILE A 123 -1.39 -5.20 -4.16
CA ILE A 123 -1.79 -6.56 -3.76
C ILE A 123 -0.64 -7.54 -3.96
N SER A 124 0.07 -7.45 -5.10
CA SER A 124 1.23 -8.31 -5.38
C SER A 124 2.37 -8.07 -4.39
N ALA A 125 2.73 -6.81 -4.16
CA ALA A 125 3.78 -6.43 -3.21
C ALA A 125 3.46 -6.89 -1.79
N ASN A 126 2.19 -6.80 -1.37
CA ASN A 126 1.73 -7.31 -0.09
C ASN A 126 1.85 -8.84 0.01
N ALA A 127 1.43 -9.56 -1.02
CA ALA A 127 1.57 -11.02 -1.05
C ALA A 127 3.04 -11.46 -0.97
N GLU A 128 3.92 -10.81 -1.74
CA GLU A 128 5.37 -11.07 -1.71
C GLU A 128 6.00 -10.75 -0.35
N PHE A 129 5.60 -9.64 0.28
CA PHE A 129 6.03 -9.30 1.63
C PHE A 129 5.64 -10.38 2.64
N LYS A 130 4.37 -10.78 2.66
CA LYS A 130 3.86 -11.79 3.61
C LYS A 130 4.54 -13.14 3.40
N GLN A 131 4.70 -13.55 2.15
CA GLN A 131 5.42 -14.78 1.80
C GLN A 131 6.88 -14.72 2.27
N SER A 132 7.57 -13.59 2.03
CA SER A 132 8.97 -13.42 2.45
C SER A 132 9.12 -13.45 3.97
N VAL A 133 8.17 -12.86 4.72
CA VAL A 133 8.18 -12.94 6.18
C VAL A 133 8.00 -14.40 6.64
N GLU A 134 7.01 -15.10 6.09
CA GLU A 134 6.75 -16.50 6.46
C GLU A 134 7.94 -17.41 6.13
N ASP A 135 8.54 -17.25 4.96
CA ASP A 135 9.67 -18.08 4.51
C ASP A 135 10.93 -17.86 5.34
N GLN A 136 11.17 -16.62 5.80
CA GLN A 136 12.41 -16.24 6.46
C GLN A 136 12.33 -16.27 7.99
N PHE A 137 11.19 -15.87 8.55
CA PHE A 137 10.99 -15.70 9.99
C PHE A 137 9.89 -16.60 10.56
N GLY A 138 9.17 -17.32 9.68
CA GLY A 138 8.12 -18.24 10.07
C GLY A 138 6.76 -17.57 10.25
N ARG A 139 5.73 -18.42 10.29
CA ARG A 139 4.33 -18.00 10.36
C ARG A 139 3.98 -17.23 11.63
N ILE A 140 4.61 -17.51 12.77
CA ILE A 140 4.34 -16.80 14.03
C ILE A 140 4.66 -15.31 13.88
N VAL A 141 5.80 -14.97 13.29
CA VAL A 141 6.18 -13.57 13.04
C VAL A 141 5.20 -12.90 12.07
N LEU A 142 4.76 -13.62 11.03
CA LEU A 142 3.74 -13.10 10.11
C LEU A 142 2.41 -12.83 10.83
N ASP A 143 1.97 -13.74 11.69
CA ASP A 143 0.74 -13.58 12.47
C ASP A 143 0.85 -12.37 13.41
N ASP A 144 1.98 -12.20 14.11
CA ASP A 144 2.25 -11.03 14.97
C ASP A 144 2.26 -9.72 14.15
N ILE A 145 2.85 -9.69 12.96
CA ILE A 145 2.77 -8.53 12.05
C ILE A 145 1.32 -8.23 11.67
N ASN A 146 0.51 -9.25 11.39
CA ASN A 146 -0.89 -9.07 11.02
C ASN A 146 -1.72 -8.47 12.17
N GLU A 147 -1.34 -8.71 13.43
CA GLU A 147 -1.96 -8.06 14.59
C GLU A 147 -1.45 -6.61 14.74
N ILE A 148 -0.14 -6.39 14.72
CA ILE A 148 0.48 -5.08 14.95
C ILE A 148 0.10 -4.06 13.86
N LYS A 149 -0.01 -4.50 12.60
CA LYS A 149 -0.27 -3.60 11.48
C LYS A 149 -1.63 -2.92 11.54
N LEU A 150 -2.60 -3.50 12.27
CA LEU A 150 -3.93 -2.92 12.46
C LEU A 150 -3.89 -1.63 13.31
N GLU A 151 -2.86 -1.49 14.15
CA GLU A 151 -2.65 -0.31 15.01
C GLU A 151 -1.55 0.60 14.48
N SER A 152 -0.88 0.21 13.40
CA SER A 152 0.25 0.95 12.83
C SER A 152 -0.23 2.17 12.06
N VAL A 153 0.27 3.36 12.46
CA VAL A 153 -0.06 4.63 11.81
C VAL A 153 1.16 5.17 11.08
N SER A 154 0.97 5.60 9.82
CA SER A 154 1.99 6.29 9.03
C SER A 154 1.43 7.57 8.42
N ASN A 155 2.30 8.57 8.24
CA ASN A 155 1.98 9.77 7.45
C ASN A 155 2.07 9.51 5.93
N GLN A 156 2.53 8.32 5.56
CA GLN A 156 2.59 7.84 4.20
C GLN A 156 1.40 6.91 3.96
N ARG A 157 0.85 6.94 2.76
CA ARG A 157 -0.30 6.13 2.34
C ARG A 157 -0.11 5.60 0.94
N LEU A 158 -0.83 4.56 0.53
CA LEU A 158 -0.85 4.16 -0.87
C LEU A 158 -1.81 5.08 -1.65
N PRO A 159 -1.46 5.51 -2.88
CA PRO A 159 -2.43 6.16 -3.76
C PRO A 159 -3.34 5.10 -4.40
N ALA A 160 -4.10 4.39 -3.56
CA ALA A 160 -4.97 3.26 -3.94
C ALA A 160 -6.42 3.67 -4.23
N SER A 161 -6.69 4.98 -4.33
CA SER A 161 -7.98 5.55 -4.73
C SER A 161 -7.79 6.78 -5.61
N ALA A 162 -8.88 7.32 -6.13
CA ALA A 162 -8.87 8.63 -6.78
C ALA A 162 -8.70 9.73 -5.72
N PHE A 163 -7.78 10.66 -5.96
CA PHE A 163 -7.54 11.80 -5.08
C PHE A 163 -8.17 13.05 -5.71
N ASP A 164 -8.74 13.90 -4.86
CA ASP A 164 -8.98 15.28 -5.23
C ASP A 164 -7.64 16.06 -5.23
N GLU A 165 -7.72 17.33 -5.64
CA GLU A 165 -6.55 18.20 -5.74
C GLU A 165 -5.79 18.32 -4.41
N ALA A 166 -6.50 18.60 -3.32
CA ALA A 166 -5.89 18.76 -2.00
C ALA A 166 -5.25 17.44 -1.51
N ALA A 167 -5.92 16.31 -1.72
CA ALA A 167 -5.40 14.98 -1.42
C ALA A 167 -4.15 14.63 -2.24
N THR A 168 -4.08 15.11 -3.49
CA THR A 168 -2.92 14.94 -4.39
C THR A 168 -1.72 15.74 -3.88
N ILE A 169 -1.91 17.02 -3.57
CA ILE A 169 -0.85 17.90 -3.04
C ILE A 169 -0.31 17.34 -1.72
N ASN A 170 -1.20 17.02 -0.77
CA ASN A 170 -0.80 16.46 0.52
C ASN A 170 -0.04 15.14 0.37
N PHE A 171 -0.42 14.30 -0.59
CA PHE A 171 0.29 13.05 -0.86
C PHE A 171 1.71 13.33 -1.38
N LEU A 172 1.86 14.24 -2.33
CA LEU A 172 3.15 14.62 -2.89
C LEU A 172 4.07 15.24 -1.83
N ASP A 173 3.54 16.13 -0.99
CA ASP A 173 4.29 16.75 0.11
C ASP A 173 4.82 15.70 1.10
N SER A 174 4.01 14.68 1.42
CA SER A 174 4.39 13.59 2.33
C SER A 174 5.38 12.59 1.72
N MET A 175 5.32 12.36 0.40
CA MET A 175 6.13 11.32 -0.26
C MET A 175 7.44 11.84 -0.85
N CYS A 176 7.48 13.12 -1.20
CA CYS A 176 8.62 13.71 -1.89
C CYS A 176 9.58 14.45 -0.97
N THR A 177 9.32 14.48 0.34
CA THR A 177 10.20 15.11 1.33
C THR A 177 11.53 14.37 1.52
#